data_AF-A0A2I0NGR5-F1
#
_entry.id   AF-A0A2I0NGR5-F1
#
_cell.length_a   1.000
_cell.length_b   1.000
_cell.length_c   1.000
_cell.angle_alpha   90.00
_cell.angle_beta   90.00
_cell.angle_gamma   90.00
#
_symmetry.space_group_name_H-M   'P 1'
#
loop_
_entity.id
_entity.type
_entity.pdbx_description
1 polymer ?
#
loop_
_entity_poly.entity_id
_entity_poly.type
_entity_poly.pdbx_seq_one_letter_code
_entity_poly.pdbx_strand_id
1 'polypeptide(L)'
;MKKIIQRTLTGEEASLFQKVEPLTVTELIWLPIVYIYSKITLQRALYLSAFSTYGIGDGVTAAYMMDNIGVMREANPLARMMYMSNGKQGIISLKLWFALVILFIVWVASRKTGIYWTINGFLFALTMGGAMAMRANVMATLGMAPPSPGSIIMTFLFMVVLLVMIGDVVDKLHTGRKNHAH
;
A
#
# COMPACT_ATOMS: atom_id res chain seq x y z
N MET A 1 -52.35 20.52 12.08
CA MET A 1 -51.60 19.33 11.62
C MET A 1 -50.75 18.71 12.74
N LYS A 2 -51.33 18.49 13.94
CA LYS A 2 -50.73 17.73 15.06
C LYS A 2 -51.56 16.47 15.26
N LYS A 3 -51.28 15.41 14.50
CA LYS A 3 -51.87 14.08 14.70
C LYS A 3 -51.19 13.06 13.78
N ILE A 4 -49.93 12.74 14.04
CA ILE A 4 -49.28 11.59 13.42
C ILE A 4 -48.48 10.86 14.51
N ILE A 5 -49.12 9.81 15.04
CA ILE A 5 -48.53 8.60 15.63
C ILE A 5 -47.86 8.79 17.00
N GLN A 6 -48.68 8.82 18.06
CA GLN A 6 -48.30 8.19 19.34
C GLN A 6 -48.76 6.73 19.26
N ARG A 7 -47.90 5.85 18.72
CA ARG A 7 -48.09 4.40 18.88
C ARG A 7 -47.60 4.06 20.28
N THR A 8 -48.51 3.64 21.15
CA THR A 8 -48.16 3.05 22.45
C THR A 8 -47.34 1.80 22.16
N LEU A 9 -46.04 1.85 22.45
CA LEU A 9 -45.17 0.67 22.36
C LEU A 9 -45.80 -0.43 23.20
N THR A 10 -45.93 -1.63 22.63
CA THR A 10 -46.40 -2.79 23.38
C THR A 10 -45.37 -3.13 24.48
N GLY A 11 -45.80 -3.71 25.59
CA GLY A 11 -44.90 -4.03 26.72
C GLY A 11 -43.72 -4.92 26.31
N GLU A 12 -43.88 -5.71 25.24
CA GLU A 12 -42.83 -6.52 24.62
C GLU A 12 -41.78 -5.65 23.91
N GLU A 13 -42.19 -4.68 23.10
CA GLU A 13 -41.28 -3.75 22.42
C GLU A 13 -40.50 -2.88 23.42
N ALA A 14 -41.15 -2.44 24.52
CA ALA A 14 -40.49 -1.69 25.57
C ALA A 14 -39.38 -2.50 26.28
N SER A 15 -39.59 -3.80 26.47
CA SER A 15 -38.59 -4.70 27.08
C SER A 15 -37.40 -5.01 26.16
N LEU A 16 -37.60 -4.97 24.84
CA LEU A 16 -36.52 -5.09 23.85
C LEU A 16 -35.60 -3.85 23.84
N PHE A 17 -36.15 -2.65 24.04
CA PHE A 17 -35.34 -1.42 24.14
C PHE A 17 -34.58 -1.30 25.48
N GLN A 18 -35.01 -2.02 26.52
CA GLN A 18 -34.37 -1.98 27.83
C GLN A 18 -33.12 -2.87 27.92
N LYS A 19 -32.87 -3.71 26.90
CA LYS A 19 -31.77 -4.69 26.90
C LYS A 19 -30.60 -4.31 25.99
N VAL A 20 -30.44 -3.02 25.70
CA VAL A 20 -29.25 -2.49 25.04
C VAL A 20 -28.23 -2.19 26.13
N GLU A 21 -27.34 -3.15 26.40
CA GLU A 21 -26.20 -2.91 27.28
C GLU A 21 -25.41 -1.70 26.75
N PRO A 22 -25.00 -0.76 27.62
CA PRO A 22 -24.24 0.40 27.18
C PRO A 22 -22.92 -0.07 26.56
N LEU A 23 -22.69 0.32 25.30
CA LEU A 23 -21.42 0.03 24.62
C LEU A 23 -20.25 0.49 25.48
N THR A 24 -19.34 -0.43 25.76
CA THR A 24 -18.13 -0.13 26.50
C THR A 24 -17.22 0.79 25.66
N VAL A 25 -16.42 1.64 26.33
CA VAL A 25 -15.47 2.54 25.65
C VAL A 25 -14.52 1.78 24.72
N THR A 26 -14.18 0.53 25.08
CA THR A 26 -13.40 -0.39 24.25
C THR A 26 -14.11 -0.77 22.96
N GLU A 27 -15.41 -1.07 22.99
CA GLU A 27 -16.18 -1.39 21.78
C GLU A 27 -16.35 -0.15 20.88
N LEU A 28 -16.49 1.03 21.48
CA LEU A 28 -16.55 2.30 20.74
C LEU A 28 -15.26 2.58 19.94
N ILE A 29 -14.10 2.22 20.49
CA ILE A 29 -12.79 2.35 19.82
C ILE A 29 -12.60 1.24 18.77
N TRP A 30 -13.09 0.03 19.02
CA TRP A 30 -12.99 -1.08 18.08
C TRP A 30 -13.85 -0.90 16.83
N LEU A 31 -15.03 -0.29 16.95
CA LEU A 31 -15.96 -0.07 15.84
C LEU A 31 -15.33 0.64 14.61
N PRO A 32 -14.64 1.79 14.72
CA PRO A 32 -14.01 2.43 13.57
C PRO A 32 -12.88 1.58 12.98
N ILE A 33 -12.13 0.86 13.80
CA ILE A 33 -11.06 -0.04 13.35
C ILE A 33 -11.65 -1.18 12.52
N VAL A 34 -12.65 -1.88 13.05
CA VAL A 34 -13.36 -2.97 12.35
C VAL A 34 -14.02 -2.45 11.07
N TYR A 35 -14.64 -1.27 11.12
CA TYR A 35 -15.23 -0.62 9.95
C TYR A 35 -14.17 -0.37 8.86
N ILE A 36 -13.01 0.21 9.22
CA ILE A 36 -11.91 0.46 8.29
C ILE A 36 -11.40 -0.87 7.70
N TYR A 37 -11.13 -1.89 8.52
CA TYR A 37 -10.67 -3.19 8.05
C TYR A 37 -11.70 -3.87 7.13
N SER A 38 -13.00 -3.73 7.39
CA SER A 38 -14.06 -4.29 6.56
C SER A 38 -14.15 -3.66 5.16
N LYS A 39 -13.55 -2.48 4.95
CA LYS A 39 -13.59 -1.73 3.68
C LYS A 39 -12.26 -1.71 2.94
N ILE A 40 -11.18 -2.21 3.53
CA ILE A 40 -9.88 -2.32 2.87
C ILE A 40 -9.88 -3.56 1.98
N THR A 41 -9.88 -3.34 0.68
CA THR A 41 -9.59 -4.40 -0.29
C THR A 41 -8.09 -4.68 -0.32
N LEU A 42 -7.72 -5.92 -0.65
CA LEU A 42 -6.30 -6.31 -0.81
C LEU A 42 -5.54 -5.33 -1.71
N GLN A 43 -6.12 -4.97 -2.85
CA GLN A 43 -5.51 -4.02 -3.78
C GLN A 43 -5.25 -2.66 -3.12
N ARG A 44 -6.21 -2.11 -2.36
CA ARG A 44 -6.02 -0.83 -1.64
C ARG A 44 -4.92 -0.92 -0.59
N ALA A 45 -4.87 -2.02 0.16
CA ALA A 45 -3.78 -2.26 1.11
C ALA A 45 -2.43 -2.27 0.41
N LEU A 46 -2.33 -2.96 -0.74
CA LEU A 46 -1.11 -3.05 -1.55
C LEU A 46 -0.70 -1.71 -2.18
N TYR A 47 -1.66 -0.86 -2.57
CA TYR A 47 -1.38 0.52 -2.99
C TYR A 47 -0.73 1.33 -1.87
N LEU A 48 -1.33 1.29 -0.68
CA LEU A 48 -0.85 2.02 0.47
C LEU A 48 0.52 1.50 0.93
N SER A 49 0.75 0.19 0.93
CA SER A 49 2.03 -0.39 1.28
C SER A 49 3.11 -0.05 0.26
N ALA A 50 2.79 -0.11 -1.03
CA ALA A 50 3.73 0.27 -2.09
C ALA A 50 4.10 1.75 -1.98
N PHE A 51 3.13 2.65 -1.79
CA PHE A 51 3.41 4.07 -1.58
C PHE A 51 4.25 4.32 -0.32
N SER A 52 3.92 3.64 0.78
CA SER A 52 4.63 3.81 2.05
C SER A 52 6.07 3.31 1.99
N THR A 53 6.32 2.19 1.29
CA THR A 53 7.66 1.58 1.21
C THR A 53 8.50 2.18 0.09
N TYR A 54 8.04 2.09 -1.15
CA TYR A 54 8.76 2.56 -2.34
C TYR A 54 8.80 4.09 -2.44
N GLY A 55 7.74 4.79 -2.02
CA GLY A 55 7.67 6.25 -2.04
C GLY A 55 8.30 6.88 -0.81
N ILE A 56 7.56 6.86 0.30
CA ILE A 56 7.94 7.58 1.54
C ILE A 56 9.18 6.94 2.17
N GLY A 57 9.14 5.64 2.43
CA GLY A 57 10.17 4.93 3.18
C GLY A 57 11.52 5.00 2.50
N ASP A 58 11.61 4.59 1.23
CA ASP A 58 12.85 4.68 0.45
C ASP A 58 13.30 6.14 0.28
N GLY A 59 12.37 7.07 0.08
CA GLY A 59 12.61 8.52 0.07
C GLY A 59 13.35 9.04 1.30
N VAL A 60 12.75 8.81 2.47
CA VAL A 60 13.24 9.29 3.76
C VAL A 60 14.53 8.57 4.15
N THR A 61 14.58 7.25 3.99
CA THR A 61 15.77 6.45 4.36
C THR A 61 16.97 6.76 3.46
N ALA A 62 16.77 7.01 2.16
CA ALA A 62 17.84 7.44 1.26
C ALA A 62 18.37 8.84 1.64
N ALA A 63 17.46 9.78 1.91
CA ALA A 63 17.85 11.12 2.36
C ALA A 63 18.61 11.09 3.69
N TYR A 64 18.18 10.22 4.62
CA TYR A 64 18.87 10.00 5.89
C TYR A 64 20.25 9.36 5.69
N MET A 65 20.36 8.34 4.84
CA MET A 65 21.63 7.69 4.52
C MET A 65 22.63 8.72 3.96
N MET A 66 22.23 9.51 2.95
CA MET A 66 23.12 10.50 2.35
C MET A 66 23.64 11.56 3.34
N ASP A 67 22.81 11.92 4.32
CA ASP A 67 23.17 12.89 5.35
C ASP A 67 24.24 12.36 6.31
N ASN A 68 24.17 11.08 6.65
CA ASN A 68 25.06 10.48 7.65
C ASN A 68 26.36 9.93 7.05
N ILE A 69 26.29 9.29 5.88
CA ILE A 69 27.44 8.57 5.30
C ILE A 69 27.90 9.16 3.95
N GLY A 70 27.27 10.25 3.52
CA GLY A 70 27.64 11.01 2.33
C GLY A 70 26.86 10.63 1.06
N VAL A 71 26.69 11.64 0.20
CA VAL A 71 25.91 11.56 -1.05
C VAL A 71 26.42 10.48 -2.01
N MET A 72 27.73 10.22 -2.02
CA MET A 72 28.36 9.26 -2.94
C MET A 72 28.00 7.81 -2.66
N ARG A 73 27.33 7.51 -1.54
CA ARG A 73 26.86 6.17 -1.19
C ARG A 73 25.58 5.76 -1.91
N GLU A 74 24.84 6.71 -2.47
CA GLU A 74 23.68 6.41 -3.28
C GLU A 74 24.08 5.93 -4.68
N ALA A 75 23.53 4.78 -5.07
CA ALA A 75 23.81 4.19 -6.38
C ALA A 75 23.18 4.99 -7.53
N ASN A 76 22.01 5.60 -7.30
CA ASN A 76 21.28 6.33 -8.33
C ASN A 76 21.91 7.72 -8.61
N PRO A 77 22.47 7.97 -9.80
CA PRO A 77 23.07 9.26 -10.16
C PRO A 77 22.06 10.42 -10.11
N LEU A 78 20.80 10.17 -10.50
CA LEU A 78 19.75 11.19 -10.48
C LEU A 78 19.40 11.62 -9.05
N ALA A 79 19.31 10.66 -8.13
CA ALA A 79 19.08 10.95 -6.72
C ALA A 79 20.23 11.78 -6.13
N ARG A 80 21.48 11.42 -6.46
CA ARG A 80 22.66 12.22 -6.06
C ARG A 80 22.60 13.65 -6.58
N MET A 81 22.28 13.85 -7.86
CA MET A 81 22.14 15.19 -8.44
C MET A 81 21.06 16.00 -7.71
N MET A 82 19.89 15.40 -7.46
CA MET A 82 18.80 16.07 -6.76
C MET A 82 19.13 16.43 -5.32
N TYR A 83 19.94 15.62 -4.63
CA TYR A 83 20.43 15.96 -3.29
C TYR A 83 21.42 17.12 -3.33
N MET A 84 22.37 17.10 -4.27
CA MET A 84 23.36 18.18 -4.37
C MET A 84 22.72 19.52 -4.72
N SER A 85 21.64 19.53 -5.50
CA SER A 85 20.94 20.76 -5.89
C SER A 85 19.93 21.25 -4.85
N ASN A 86 19.18 20.34 -4.22
CA ASN A 86 18.00 20.67 -3.40
C ASN A 86 18.02 20.04 -1.99
N GLY A 87 19.15 19.44 -1.59
CA GLY A 87 19.31 18.75 -0.30
C GLY A 87 18.37 17.55 -0.12
N LYS A 88 18.06 17.24 1.15
CA LYS A 88 17.15 16.14 1.54
C LYS A 88 15.78 16.24 0.86
N GLN A 89 15.23 17.45 0.76
CA GLN A 89 13.92 17.70 0.17
C GLN A 89 13.89 17.31 -1.32
N GLY A 90 14.99 17.54 -2.04
CA GLY A 90 15.15 17.14 -3.43
C GLY A 90 14.94 15.65 -3.66
N ILE A 91 15.59 14.81 -2.86
CA ILE A 91 15.46 13.35 -2.98
C ILE A 91 14.08 12.86 -2.59
N ILE A 92 13.57 13.33 -1.45
CA ILE A 92 12.26 12.90 -0.96
C ILE A 92 11.20 13.25 -2.03
N SER A 93 11.25 14.48 -2.55
CA SER A 93 10.33 14.93 -3.61
C SER A 93 10.48 14.11 -4.89
N LEU A 94 11.72 13.82 -5.33
CA LEU A 94 11.98 13.00 -6.51
C LEU A 94 11.38 11.59 -6.37
N LYS A 95 11.66 10.89 -5.26
CA LYS A 95 11.19 9.52 -5.02
C LYS A 95 9.67 9.47 -4.83
N LEU A 96 9.08 10.45 -4.15
CA LEU A 96 7.62 10.59 -4.07
C LEU A 96 6.99 10.81 -5.44
N TRP A 97 7.58 11.67 -6.28
CA TRP A 97 7.09 11.89 -7.65
C TRP A 97 7.11 10.61 -8.48
N PHE A 98 8.21 9.85 -8.45
CA PHE A 98 8.29 8.57 -9.16
C PHE A 98 7.27 7.56 -8.63
N ALA A 99 7.11 7.46 -7.30
CA ALA A 99 6.11 6.58 -6.71
C ALA A 99 4.69 6.96 -7.14
N LEU A 100 4.35 8.25 -7.14
CA LEU A 100 3.04 8.74 -7.59
C LEU A 100 2.80 8.44 -9.06
N VAL A 101 3.79 8.65 -9.93
CA VAL A 101 3.67 8.34 -11.37
C VAL A 101 3.45 6.85 -11.60
N ILE A 102 4.26 5.99 -10.97
CA ILE A 102 4.12 4.53 -11.10
C ILE A 102 2.75 4.09 -10.59
N LEU A 103 2.34 4.51 -9.40
CA LEU A 103 1.04 4.12 -8.83
C LEU A 103 -0.13 4.69 -9.65
N PHE A 104 0.01 5.87 -10.24
CA PHE A 104 -0.99 6.40 -11.16
C PHE A 104 -1.15 5.52 -12.40
N ILE A 105 -0.04 5.05 -13.00
CA ILE A 105 -0.08 4.11 -14.14
C ILE A 105 -0.77 2.80 -13.74
N VAL A 106 -0.43 2.23 -12.57
CA VAL A 106 -1.08 1.02 -12.06
C VAL A 106 -2.57 1.28 -11.82
N TRP A 107 -2.94 2.47 -11.37
CA TRP A 107 -4.33 2.83 -11.09
C TRP A 107 -5.14 2.87 -12.39
N VAL A 108 -4.61 3.53 -13.42
CA VAL A 108 -5.20 3.52 -14.77
C VAL A 108 -5.33 2.09 -15.29
N ALA A 109 -4.27 1.28 -15.17
CA ALA A 109 -4.29 -0.11 -15.61
C ALA A 109 -5.40 -0.91 -14.90
N SER A 110 -5.53 -0.74 -13.58
CA SER A 110 -6.52 -1.46 -12.75
C SER A 110 -7.99 -1.21 -13.08
N ARG A 111 -8.29 -0.22 -13.93
CA ARG A 111 -9.64 0.03 -14.46
C ARG A 111 -10.05 -0.97 -15.54
N LYS A 112 -9.10 -1.69 -16.14
CA LYS A 112 -9.38 -2.76 -17.10
C LYS A 112 -10.02 -3.96 -16.39
N THR A 113 -11.00 -4.58 -17.03
CA THR A 113 -11.66 -5.77 -16.50
C THR A 113 -10.74 -6.99 -16.59
N GLY A 114 -10.79 -7.86 -15.58
CA GLY A 114 -10.09 -9.15 -15.61
C GLY A 114 -8.57 -9.09 -15.43
N ILE A 115 -8.01 -8.06 -14.77
CA ILE A 115 -6.57 -7.99 -14.46
C ILE A 115 -6.28 -7.76 -12.96
N TYR A 116 -7.21 -8.12 -12.09
CA TYR A 116 -7.15 -7.82 -10.66
C TYR A 116 -5.93 -8.46 -9.99
N TRP A 117 -5.71 -9.75 -10.23
CA TRP A 117 -4.60 -10.49 -9.62
C TRP A 117 -3.25 -10.09 -10.21
N THR A 118 -3.22 -9.78 -11.50
CA THR A 118 -2.06 -9.24 -12.20
C THR A 118 -1.58 -7.93 -11.56
N ILE A 119 -2.50 -7.01 -11.28
CA ILE A 119 -2.20 -5.73 -10.61
C ILE A 119 -1.73 -5.95 -9.17
N ASN A 120 -2.37 -6.85 -8.42
CA ASN A 120 -1.95 -7.15 -7.05
C ASN A 120 -0.55 -7.78 -7.01
N GLY A 121 -0.23 -8.66 -7.96
CA GLY A 121 1.12 -9.23 -8.09
C GLY A 121 2.19 -8.17 -8.31
N PHE A 122 1.91 -7.21 -9.20
CA PHE A 122 2.80 -6.06 -9.41
C PHE A 122 2.95 -5.18 -8.15
N LEU A 123 1.85 -4.81 -7.49
CA LEU A 123 1.89 -3.96 -6.29
C LEU A 123 2.61 -4.65 -5.12
N PHE A 124 2.47 -5.96 -5.00
CA PHE A 124 3.23 -6.74 -4.02
C PHE A 124 4.73 -6.71 -4.33
N ALA A 125 5.12 -6.97 -5.57
CA ALA A 125 6.52 -6.86 -5.99
C ALA A 125 7.10 -5.46 -5.73
N LEU A 126 6.33 -4.41 -6.01
CA LEU A 126 6.71 -3.02 -5.76
C LEU A 126 6.89 -2.73 -4.27
N THR A 127 5.98 -3.24 -3.42
CA THR A 127 6.10 -3.13 -1.95
C THR A 127 7.38 -3.81 -1.45
N MET A 128 7.66 -5.03 -1.91
CA MET A 128 8.86 -5.77 -1.52
C MET A 128 10.14 -5.10 -2.04
N GLY A 129 10.12 -4.59 -3.27
CA GLY A 129 11.22 -3.80 -3.83
C GLY A 129 11.53 -2.56 -3.00
N GLY A 130 10.50 -1.79 -2.63
CA GLY A 130 10.62 -0.63 -1.75
C GLY A 130 11.16 -1.00 -0.37
N ALA A 131 10.66 -2.07 0.24
CA ALA A 131 11.13 -2.54 1.54
C ALA A 131 12.61 -2.98 1.52
N MET A 132 13.05 -3.64 0.45
CA MET A 132 14.46 -3.99 0.26
C MET A 132 15.36 -2.76 0.12
N ALA A 133 14.91 -1.74 -0.64
CA ALA A 133 15.64 -0.48 -0.78
C ALA A 133 15.75 0.27 0.57
N MET A 134 14.64 0.39 1.30
CA MET A 134 14.62 0.93 2.66
C MET A 134 15.61 0.23 3.57
N ARG A 135 15.59 -1.11 3.57
CA ARG A 135 16.50 -1.92 4.38
C ARG A 135 17.95 -1.65 4.00
N ALA A 136 18.27 -1.57 2.71
CA ALA A 136 19.62 -1.29 2.24
C ALA A 136 20.12 0.08 2.73
N ASN A 137 19.30 1.13 2.65
CA ASN A 137 19.63 2.47 3.12
C ASN A 137 19.90 2.49 4.65
N VAL A 138 19.04 1.83 5.42
CA VAL A 138 19.19 1.72 6.88
C VAL A 138 20.44 0.92 7.24
N MET A 139 20.67 -0.22 6.59
CA MET A 139 21.86 -1.04 6.84
C MET A 139 23.16 -0.27 6.54
N ALA A 140 23.19 0.47 5.44
CA ALA A 140 24.33 1.32 5.09
C ALA A 140 24.60 2.38 6.17
N THR A 141 23.54 2.99 6.71
CA THR A 141 23.66 4.01 7.76
C THR A 141 24.16 3.43 9.09
N LEU A 142 23.81 2.18 9.38
CA LEU A 142 24.29 1.45 10.55
C LEU A 142 25.71 0.88 10.38
N GLY A 143 26.40 1.18 9.26
CA GLY A 143 27.73 0.67 8.96
C GLY A 143 27.76 -0.82 8.61
N MET A 144 26.61 -1.45 8.39
CA MET A 144 26.52 -2.84 7.92
C MET A 144 26.67 -2.89 6.41
N ALA A 145 27.12 -4.03 5.87
CA ALA A 145 27.16 -4.26 4.43
C ALA A 145 25.74 -4.37 3.85
N PRO A 146 25.25 -3.38 3.09
CA PRO A 146 23.92 -3.46 2.50
C PRO A 146 23.94 -4.43 1.30
N PRO A 147 22.78 -5.02 0.95
CA PRO A 147 22.67 -5.77 -0.30
C PRO A 147 23.02 -4.87 -1.50
N SER A 148 23.70 -5.46 -2.50
CA SER A 148 24.11 -4.70 -3.68
C SER A 148 22.89 -4.14 -4.42
N PRO A 149 22.93 -2.92 -4.97
CA PRO A 149 21.82 -2.36 -5.74
C PRO A 149 21.38 -3.28 -6.89
N GLY A 150 22.36 -3.90 -7.57
CA GLY A 150 22.09 -4.88 -8.63
C GLY A 150 21.27 -6.07 -8.14
N SER A 151 21.60 -6.64 -6.97
CA SER A 151 20.81 -7.74 -6.40
C SER A 151 19.38 -7.36 -6.05
N ILE A 152 19.15 -6.14 -5.55
CA ILE A 152 17.80 -5.64 -5.25
C ILE A 152 16.99 -5.50 -6.54
N ILE A 153 17.58 -4.89 -7.57
CA ILE A 153 16.94 -4.70 -8.89
C ILE A 153 16.59 -6.06 -9.50
N MET A 154 17.53 -7.01 -9.53
CA MET A 154 17.30 -8.34 -10.09
C MET A 154 16.20 -9.09 -9.34
N THR A 155 16.21 -9.03 -8.00
CA THR A 155 15.18 -9.67 -7.17
C THR A 155 13.81 -9.03 -7.43
N PHE A 156 13.74 -7.70 -7.52
CA PHE A 156 12.51 -6.98 -7.86
C PHE A 156 11.98 -7.38 -9.23
N LEU A 157 12.82 -7.37 -10.28
CA LEU A 157 12.42 -7.75 -11.63
C LEU A 157 11.93 -9.20 -11.69
N PHE A 158 12.62 -10.10 -11.00
CA PHE A 158 12.20 -11.50 -10.90
C PHE A 158 10.83 -11.62 -10.22
N MET A 159 10.61 -10.93 -9.10
CA MET A 159 9.31 -10.90 -8.42
C MET A 159 8.21 -10.32 -9.30
N VAL A 160 8.48 -9.24 -10.04
CA VAL A 160 7.51 -8.65 -10.96
C VAL A 160 7.09 -9.69 -12.00
N VAL A 161 8.05 -10.31 -12.71
CA VAL A 161 7.73 -11.31 -13.75
C VAL A 161 6.93 -12.46 -13.15
N LEU A 162 7.42 -13.06 -12.07
CA LEU A 162 6.78 -14.23 -11.46
C LEU A 162 5.37 -13.93 -10.96
N LEU A 163 5.18 -12.84 -10.20
CA LEU A 163 3.88 -12.53 -9.59
C LEU A 163 2.86 -12.00 -10.60
N VAL A 164 3.31 -11.25 -11.60
CA VAL A 164 2.44 -10.80 -12.71
C VAL A 164 1.99 -12.00 -13.54
N MET A 165 2.88 -12.96 -13.85
CA MET A 165 2.52 -14.18 -14.57
C MET A 165 1.52 -15.03 -13.78
N ILE A 166 1.76 -15.25 -12.49
CA ILE A 166 0.80 -15.96 -11.63
C ILE A 166 -0.54 -15.23 -11.60
N GLY A 167 -0.51 -13.89 -11.48
CA GLY A 167 -1.71 -13.07 -11.51
C GLY A 167 -2.52 -13.23 -12.79
N ASP A 168 -1.86 -13.18 -13.96
CA ASP A 168 -2.49 -13.36 -15.26
C ASP A 168 -3.17 -14.74 -15.41
N VAL A 169 -2.51 -15.81 -14.94
CA VAL A 169 -3.09 -17.16 -14.92
C VAL A 169 -4.36 -17.20 -14.05
N VAL A 170 -4.31 -16.63 -12.85
CA VAL A 170 -5.46 -16.61 -11.92
C VAL A 170 -6.61 -15.77 -12.47
N ASP A 171 -6.30 -14.64 -13.10
CA ASP A 171 -7.26 -13.75 -13.74
C ASP A 171 -8.00 -14.45 -14.89
N LYS A 172 -7.27 -15.16 -15.77
CA LYS A 172 -7.83 -15.97 -16.87
C LYS A 172 -8.74 -17.10 -16.37
N LEU A 173 -8.33 -17.81 -15.31
CA LEU A 173 -9.15 -18.87 -14.71
C LEU A 173 -10.46 -18.32 -14.12
N HIS A 174 -10.43 -17.14 -13.50
CA HIS A 174 -11.63 -16.50 -12.95
C HIS A 174 -12.59 -16.00 -14.03
N THR A 175 -12.08 -15.43 -15.12
CA THR A 175 -12.92 -14.96 -16.24
C THR A 175 -13.50 -16.13 -17.03
N GLY A 176 -12.71 -17.18 -17.29
CA GLY A 176 -13.19 -18.39 -17.95
C GLY A 176 -14.36 -19.07 -17.22
N ARG A 177 -14.31 -19.15 -15.87
CA ARG A 177 -15.41 -19.73 -15.07
C ARG A 177 -16.72 -18.96 -15.18
N LYS A 178 -16.68 -17.62 -15.32
CA LYS A 178 -17.90 -16.81 -15.46
C LYS A 178 -18.61 -17.02 -16.79
N ASN A 179 -17.87 -17.34 -17.85
CA ASN A 179 -18.43 -17.56 -19.19
C ASN A 179 -19.08 -18.95 -19.36
N HIS A 180 -18.78 -19.91 -18.49
CA HIS A 180 -19.38 -21.26 -18.51
C HIS A 180 -20.58 -21.42 -17.57
N ALA A 181 -20.91 -20.40 -16.77
CA ALA A 181 -22.05 -20.40 -15.86
C ALA A 181 -23.31 -19.74 -16.47
N HIS A 182 -23.26 -19.41 -17.76
CA HIS A 182 -24.34 -18.87 -18.59
C HIS A 182 -24.58 -19.81 -19.77
#